data_AF-A0A956TE33-F1
#
_entry.id   AF-A0A956TE33-F1
#
_cell.length_a   1.000
_cell.length_b   1.000
_cell.length_c   1.000
_cell.angle_alpha   90.00
_cell.angle_beta   90.00
_cell.angle_gamma   90.00
#
_symmetry.space_group_name_H-M   'P 1'
#
loop_
_entity.id
_entity.type
_entity.pdbx_description
1 polymer ?
#
loop_
_entity_poly.entity_id
_entity_poly.type
_entity_poly.pdbx_seq_one_letter_code
_entity_poly.pdbx_strand_id
1 'polypeptide(L)'
;MVDRSRAENLTRQLNELTIEVERLRLGQQETSQFPAVLASMQSRLDELSEQLEQLRQQVESAPAVVQAAPAASVAAVAATTEVDLDISTDHPPTLGFTLDDLLRVVIKHGASDLHIKPNAAPTVRLDGDLIPIGNDILTPEQSRYLVLTSLPLVKRHRLLQRREVDHAYVCGDVRFRLNAFLERGHLSAAYRTVSSEIPGFAQLGLPSVLERLGQLNDGLVLVTGPAGSGKSTTLAALLDFIN
;
A
#
# COMPACT_ATOMS: atom_id res chain seq x y z
N MET A 1 -21.95 27.79 -13.32
CA MET A 1 -20.96 27.85 -12.22
C MET A 1 -21.45 27.14 -10.94
N VAL A 2 -22.78 27.09 -10.69
CA VAL A 2 -23.38 26.43 -9.50
C VAL A 2 -23.38 24.89 -9.59
N ASP A 3 -23.49 24.29 -10.79
CA ASP A 3 -23.61 22.83 -10.93
C ASP A 3 -22.30 22.06 -10.67
N ARG A 4 -21.13 22.66 -10.94
CA ARG A 4 -19.84 22.01 -10.74
C ARG A 4 -19.51 21.84 -9.24
N SER A 5 -19.80 22.88 -8.45
CA SER A 5 -19.64 22.85 -6.99
C SER A 5 -20.59 21.83 -6.33
N ARG A 6 -21.79 21.63 -6.91
CA ARG A 6 -22.76 20.64 -6.43
C ARG A 6 -22.31 19.20 -6.72
N ALA A 7 -21.79 18.94 -7.94
CA ALA A 7 -21.25 17.63 -8.31
C ALA A 7 -20.02 17.27 -7.46
N GLU A 8 -19.07 18.19 -7.28
CA GLU A 8 -17.87 17.99 -6.45
C GLU A 8 -18.22 17.69 -4.98
N ASN A 9 -19.26 18.35 -4.44
CA ASN A 9 -19.73 18.10 -3.08
C ASN A 9 -20.38 16.71 -2.93
N LEU A 10 -21.18 16.29 -3.91
CA LEU A 10 -21.79 14.95 -3.91
C LEU A 10 -20.74 13.83 -4.02
N THR A 11 -19.74 13.98 -4.89
CA THR A 11 -18.63 13.00 -5.01
C THR A 11 -17.82 12.91 -3.71
N ARG A 12 -17.60 14.05 -3.02
CA ARG A 12 -16.94 14.06 -1.72
C ARG A 12 -17.76 13.33 -0.65
N GLN A 13 -19.07 13.59 -0.58
CA GLN A 13 -19.97 12.91 0.34
C GLN A 13 -20.04 11.40 0.09
N LEU A 14 -20.01 10.98 -1.18
CA LEU A 14 -20.01 9.56 -1.57
C LEU A 14 -18.76 8.85 -1.06
N ASN A 15 -17.60 9.49 -1.20
CA ASN A 15 -16.33 8.98 -0.70
C ASN A 15 -16.29 8.90 0.83
N GLU A 16 -16.79 9.91 1.54
CA GLU A 16 -16.84 9.92 3.02
C GLU A 16 -17.72 8.79 3.56
N LEU A 17 -18.91 8.57 2.98
CA LEU A 17 -19.82 7.49 3.37
C LEU A 17 -19.27 6.09 3.04
N THR A 18 -18.58 5.94 1.90
CA THR A 18 -17.99 4.66 1.49
C THR A 18 -16.90 4.22 2.48
N ILE A 19 -16.09 5.16 2.96
CA ILE A 19 -15.06 4.91 3.96
C ILE A 19 -15.67 4.45 5.29
N GLU A 20 -16.74 5.09 5.73
CA GLU A 20 -17.37 4.76 7.02
C GLU A 20 -18.04 3.38 6.99
N VAL A 21 -18.65 3.00 5.86
CA VAL A 21 -19.20 1.64 5.66
C VAL A 21 -18.11 0.57 5.75
N GLU A 22 -16.98 0.76 5.08
CA GLU A 22 -15.87 -0.21 5.14
C GLU A 22 -15.22 -0.27 6.53
N ARG A 23 -15.11 0.86 7.23
CA ARG A 23 -14.62 0.90 8.61
C ARG A 23 -15.50 0.07 9.55
N LEU A 24 -16.82 0.17 9.40
CA LEU A 24 -17.77 -0.60 10.20
C LEU A 24 -17.74 -2.09 9.85
N ARG A 25 -17.57 -2.47 8.58
CA ARG A 25 -17.39 -3.88 8.16
C ARG A 25 -16.14 -4.51 8.75
N LEU A 26 -15.02 -3.79 8.74
CA LEU A 26 -13.78 -4.25 9.38
C LEU A 26 -13.96 -4.41 10.89
N GLY A 27 -14.64 -3.46 11.54
CA GLY A 27 -14.97 -3.57 12.96
C GLY A 27 -15.88 -4.76 13.30
N GLN A 28 -16.79 -5.17 12.41
CA GLN A 28 -17.60 -6.39 12.64
C GLN A 28 -16.78 -7.67 12.68
N GLN A 29 -15.69 -7.76 11.92
CA GLN A 29 -14.80 -8.93 11.93
C GLN A 29 -14.05 -9.06 13.27
N GLU A 30 -13.67 -7.93 13.88
CA GLU A 30 -12.97 -7.87 15.17
C GLU A 30 -13.92 -8.03 16.37
N THR A 31 -15.21 -7.69 16.22
CA THR A 31 -16.18 -7.61 17.33
C THR A 31 -17.15 -8.81 17.41
N SER A 32 -16.79 -9.94 16.78
CA SER A 32 -17.62 -11.15 16.66
C SER A 32 -18.11 -11.76 17.99
N GLN A 33 -17.49 -11.40 19.13
CA GLN A 33 -17.84 -11.88 20.46
C GLN A 33 -18.92 -11.06 21.19
N PHE A 34 -19.39 -9.93 20.64
CA PHE A 34 -20.35 -9.04 21.31
C PHE A 34 -21.65 -8.82 20.51
N PRO A 35 -22.69 -9.66 20.71
CA PRO A 35 -23.91 -9.67 19.88
C PRO A 35 -24.67 -8.34 19.84
N ALA A 36 -24.74 -7.61 20.95
CA ALA A 36 -25.45 -6.32 21.03
C ALA A 36 -24.73 -5.21 20.26
N VAL A 37 -23.39 -5.22 20.24
CA VAL A 37 -22.57 -4.26 19.49
C VAL A 37 -22.66 -4.56 17.99
N LEU A 38 -22.63 -5.85 17.63
CA LEU A 38 -22.82 -6.28 16.24
C LEU A 38 -24.19 -5.86 15.68
N ALA A 39 -25.27 -6.03 16.45
CA ALA A 39 -26.61 -5.62 16.03
C ALA A 39 -26.71 -4.09 15.79
N SER A 40 -26.10 -3.29 16.66
CA SER A 40 -26.04 -1.83 16.48
C SER A 40 -25.18 -1.42 15.27
N MET A 41 -24.06 -2.11 15.03
CA MET A 41 -23.22 -1.87 13.86
C MET A 41 -23.88 -2.32 12.55
N GLN A 42 -24.64 -3.42 12.56
CA GLN A 42 -25.44 -3.90 11.43
C GLN A 42 -26.51 -2.87 11.06
N SER A 43 -27.31 -2.42 12.03
CA SER A 43 -28.30 -1.35 11.80
C SER A 43 -27.68 -0.08 11.23
N ARG A 44 -26.47 0.29 11.68
CA ARG A 44 -25.77 1.47 11.17
C ARG A 44 -25.22 1.27 9.76
N LEU A 45 -24.79 0.07 9.41
CA LEU A 45 -24.37 -0.30 8.07
C LEU A 45 -25.53 -0.30 7.08
N ASP A 46 -26.70 -0.77 7.49
CA ASP A 46 -27.92 -0.74 6.69
C ASP A 46 -28.38 0.69 6.42
N GLU A 47 -28.36 1.57 7.43
CA GLU A 47 -28.65 3.00 7.25
C GLU A 47 -27.68 3.69 6.29
N LEU A 48 -26.36 3.41 6.42
CA LEU A 48 -25.34 4.05 5.58
C LEU A 48 -25.32 3.49 4.15
N SER A 49 -25.67 2.21 3.95
CA SER A 49 -25.77 1.61 2.62
C SER A 49 -26.95 2.20 1.84
N GLU A 50 -28.10 2.41 2.49
CA GLU A 50 -29.24 3.11 1.90
C GLU A 50 -28.90 4.56 1.53
N GLN A 51 -28.18 5.27 2.40
CA GLN A 51 -27.71 6.64 2.12
C GLN A 51 -26.74 6.70 0.94
N LEU A 52 -25.82 5.73 0.83
CA LEU A 52 -24.91 5.61 -0.30
C LEU A 52 -25.64 5.37 -1.61
N GLU A 53 -26.65 4.52 -1.61
CA GLU A 53 -27.42 4.20 -2.82
C GLU A 53 -28.25 5.41 -3.29
N GLN A 54 -28.87 6.15 -2.38
CA GLN A 54 -29.57 7.40 -2.69
C GLN A 54 -28.61 8.46 -3.25
N LEU A 55 -27.42 8.61 -2.66
CA LEU A 55 -26.43 9.58 -3.09
C LEU A 55 -25.85 9.22 -4.47
N ARG A 56 -25.62 7.92 -4.73
CA ARG A 56 -25.20 7.41 -6.04
C ARG A 56 -26.23 7.74 -7.12
N GLN A 57 -27.52 7.57 -6.83
CA GLN A 57 -28.61 7.88 -7.76
C GLN A 57 -28.74 9.40 -8.02
N GLN A 58 -28.38 10.24 -7.04
CA GLN A 58 -28.30 11.70 -7.21
C GLN A 58 -27.11 12.13 -8.08
N VAL A 59 -25.97 11.42 -8.00
CA VAL A 59 -24.82 11.64 -8.89
C VAL A 59 -25.16 11.20 -10.32
N GLU A 60 -25.84 10.07 -10.50
CA GLU A 60 -26.25 9.56 -11.83
C GLU A 60 -27.33 10.42 -12.52
N SER A 61 -28.16 11.14 -11.77
CA SER A 61 -29.25 11.99 -12.30
C SER A 61 -28.88 13.46 -12.54
N ALA A 62 -27.64 13.87 -12.21
CA ALA A 62 -27.15 15.21 -12.53
C ALA A 62 -26.86 15.33 -14.05
N PRO A 63 -27.33 16.39 -14.75
CA PRO A 63 -27.13 16.51 -16.18
C PRO A 63 -25.67 16.88 -16.50
N ALA A 64 -25.10 16.11 -17.45
CA ALA A 64 -23.74 16.18 -18.02
C ALA A 64 -22.65 15.42 -17.23
N VAL A 65 -22.45 14.13 -17.54
CA VAL A 65 -21.39 13.60 -18.42
C VAL A 65 -21.81 12.19 -18.88
N VAL A 66 -22.47 12.10 -20.04
CA VAL A 66 -22.62 10.84 -20.77
C VAL A 66 -22.17 11.07 -22.21
N GLN A 67 -21.18 10.26 -22.62
CA GLN A 67 -20.75 9.91 -23.99
C GLN A 67 -19.94 10.93 -24.83
N ALA A 68 -18.68 10.59 -25.14
CA ALA A 68 -18.27 9.82 -26.34
C ALA A 68 -16.83 10.17 -26.79
N ALA A 69 -16.05 9.15 -27.17
CA ALA A 69 -14.83 9.30 -27.97
C ALA A 69 -15.16 9.90 -29.37
N PRO A 70 -14.21 10.57 -30.06
CA PRO A 70 -13.34 9.86 -31.00
C PRO A 70 -11.89 10.42 -31.10
N ALA A 71 -11.13 9.76 -31.99
CA ALA A 71 -9.68 9.80 -32.19
C ALA A 71 -9.03 11.14 -32.60
N ALA A 72 -7.72 11.20 -32.30
CA ALA A 72 -6.62 11.95 -32.94
C ALA A 72 -6.64 13.50 -32.95
N SER A 73 -5.69 14.13 -32.26
CA SER A 73 -4.58 14.91 -32.88
C SER A 73 -3.76 15.66 -31.83
N VAL A 74 -2.63 16.18 -32.30
CA VAL A 74 -1.41 16.58 -31.60
C VAL A 74 -1.50 17.95 -30.91
N ALA A 75 -0.71 18.11 -29.85
CA ALA A 75 -0.22 19.36 -29.24
C ALA A 75 -1.21 20.23 -28.44
N ALA A 76 -1.07 20.16 -27.11
CA ALA A 76 -0.87 21.35 -26.27
C ALA A 76 -0.25 20.94 -24.93
N VAL A 77 0.98 21.39 -24.70
CA VAL A 77 1.66 21.36 -23.42
C VAL A 77 1.05 22.42 -22.51
N ALA A 78 0.91 22.06 -21.22
CA ALA A 78 0.61 22.88 -20.05
C ALA A 78 -0.87 22.96 -19.60
N ALA A 79 -1.03 22.56 -18.33
CA ALA A 79 -2.11 22.90 -17.40
C ALA A 79 -3.46 22.18 -17.53
N THR A 80 -3.48 20.87 -17.23
CA THR A 80 -4.57 20.14 -16.55
C THR A 80 -3.94 18.80 -16.19
N THR A 81 -4.05 18.25 -14.98
CA THR A 81 -5.16 17.36 -14.64
C THR A 81 -5.09 17.09 -13.15
N GLU A 82 -6.22 17.25 -12.46
CA GLU A 82 -6.53 16.44 -11.30
C GLU A 82 -6.21 14.99 -11.67
N VAL A 83 -5.35 14.35 -10.89
CA VAL A 83 -4.98 12.97 -11.15
C VAL A 83 -6.21 12.15 -10.79
N ASP A 84 -7.06 11.86 -11.78
CA ASP A 84 -8.07 10.81 -11.76
C ASP A 84 -7.33 9.45 -11.69
N LEU A 85 -6.71 9.20 -10.54
CA LEU A 85 -6.24 7.87 -10.19
C LEU A 85 -7.48 7.05 -9.88
N ASP A 86 -8.05 6.49 -10.94
CA ASP A 86 -8.99 5.39 -10.82
C ASP A 86 -8.38 4.33 -9.89
N ILE A 87 -9.08 4.06 -8.79
CA ILE A 87 -8.70 3.10 -7.75
C ILE A 87 -9.09 1.67 -8.13
N SER A 88 -9.67 1.48 -9.31
CA SER A 88 -9.93 0.17 -9.92
C SER A 88 -8.63 -0.63 -10.02
N THR A 89 -8.74 -1.92 -9.74
CA THR A 89 -7.66 -2.91 -9.92
C THR A 89 -8.03 -3.87 -11.03
N ASP A 90 -8.49 -3.33 -12.14
CA ASP A 90 -8.75 -4.13 -13.31
C ASP A 90 -7.41 -4.67 -13.82
N HIS A 91 -7.32 -5.99 -13.99
CA HIS A 91 -6.09 -6.64 -14.44
C HIS A 91 -5.81 -6.24 -15.90
N PRO A 92 -4.68 -5.57 -16.20
CA PRO A 92 -4.36 -5.21 -17.56
C PRO A 92 -4.10 -6.49 -18.36
N PRO A 93 -4.81 -6.74 -19.47
CA PRO A 93 -4.78 -8.01 -20.20
C PRO A 93 -3.43 -8.36 -20.82
N THR A 94 -2.47 -7.43 -20.79
CA THR A 94 -1.13 -7.55 -21.38
C THR A 94 -0.05 -7.97 -20.38
N LEU A 95 -0.35 -8.06 -19.09
CA LEU A 95 0.65 -8.36 -18.06
C LEU A 95 0.76 -9.87 -17.83
N GLY A 96 1.86 -10.48 -18.27
CA GLY A 96 2.09 -11.92 -18.18
C GLY A 96 2.48 -12.48 -16.81
N PHE A 97 2.50 -11.64 -15.77
CA PHE A 97 2.90 -12.01 -14.41
C PHE A 97 2.13 -11.20 -13.37
N THR A 98 2.03 -11.76 -12.16
CA THR A 98 1.43 -11.08 -11.01
C THR A 98 2.49 -10.44 -10.11
N LEU A 99 2.05 -9.60 -9.17
CA LEU A 99 2.96 -9.07 -8.14
C LEU A 99 3.60 -10.20 -7.32
N ASP A 100 2.81 -11.21 -6.95
CA ASP A 100 3.31 -12.36 -6.19
C ASP A 100 4.39 -13.14 -6.94
N ASP A 101 4.29 -13.26 -8.27
CA ASP A 101 5.34 -13.91 -9.06
C ASP A 101 6.66 -13.15 -8.95
N LEU A 102 6.62 -11.82 -9.01
CA LEU A 102 7.81 -10.97 -8.83
C LEU A 102 8.37 -11.07 -7.41
N LEU A 103 7.50 -11.06 -6.38
CA LEU A 103 7.94 -11.21 -4.99
C LEU A 103 8.53 -12.60 -4.72
N ARG A 104 8.01 -13.66 -5.34
CA ARG A 104 8.62 -14.99 -5.27
C ARG A 104 10.01 -15.02 -5.89
N VAL A 105 10.27 -14.26 -6.96
CA VAL A 105 11.63 -14.09 -7.51
C VAL A 105 12.55 -13.44 -6.48
N VAL A 106 12.08 -12.39 -5.78
CA VAL A 106 12.86 -11.73 -4.71
C VAL A 106 13.23 -12.74 -3.62
N ILE A 107 12.26 -13.52 -3.14
CA ILE A 107 12.48 -14.54 -2.10
C ILE A 107 13.46 -15.60 -2.59
N LYS A 108 13.23 -16.15 -3.79
CA LYS A 108 14.05 -17.22 -4.38
C LYS A 108 15.52 -16.83 -4.52
N HIS A 109 15.79 -15.56 -4.86
CA HIS A 109 17.13 -15.06 -5.08
C HIS A 109 17.73 -14.33 -3.87
N GLY A 110 17.02 -14.25 -2.75
CA GLY A 110 17.51 -13.56 -1.54
C GLY A 110 17.72 -12.04 -1.73
N ALA A 111 16.97 -11.42 -2.64
CA ALA A 111 17.08 -9.99 -2.90
C ALA A 111 16.49 -9.15 -1.73
N SER A 112 17.08 -7.98 -1.49
CA SER A 112 16.69 -7.10 -0.37
C SER A 112 15.46 -6.26 -0.67
N ASP A 113 15.31 -5.82 -1.92
CA ASP A 113 14.26 -4.93 -2.35
C ASP A 113 13.74 -5.31 -3.75
N LEU A 114 12.45 -5.07 -4.01
CA LEU A 114 11.84 -5.02 -5.33
C LEU A 114 11.34 -3.60 -5.59
N HIS A 115 11.65 -3.07 -6.76
CA HIS A 115 11.25 -1.76 -7.23
C HIS A 115 10.31 -1.91 -8.43
N ILE A 116 9.12 -1.32 -8.29
CA ILE A 116 8.11 -1.21 -9.33
C ILE A 116 7.96 0.26 -9.68
N LYS A 117 8.18 0.61 -10.94
CA LYS A 117 8.02 1.98 -11.45
C LYS A 117 7.57 1.95 -12.91
N PRO A 118 6.83 2.96 -13.37
CA PRO A 118 6.45 3.06 -14.77
C PRO A 118 7.69 3.24 -15.68
N ASN A 119 7.55 2.80 -16.93
CA ASN A 119 8.55 2.92 -17.99
C ASN A 119 9.91 2.28 -17.66
N ALA A 120 9.91 1.26 -16.80
CA ALA A 120 11.08 0.42 -16.55
C ALA A 120 10.65 -1.01 -16.25
N ALA A 121 11.59 -1.95 -16.39
CA ALA A 121 11.40 -3.31 -15.94
C ALA A 121 11.30 -3.38 -14.41
N PRO A 122 10.52 -4.32 -13.85
CA PRO A 122 10.60 -4.63 -12.41
C PRO A 122 12.05 -4.88 -12.05
N THR A 123 12.56 -4.24 -11.00
CA THR A 123 14.00 -4.27 -10.67
C THR A 123 14.19 -4.75 -9.25
N VAL A 124 15.07 -5.71 -9.03
CA VAL A 124 15.44 -6.17 -7.69
C VAL A 124 16.79 -5.60 -7.27
N ARG A 125 16.97 -5.47 -5.97
CA ARG A 125 18.28 -5.20 -5.38
C ARG A 125 18.88 -6.49 -4.85
N LEU A 126 19.95 -6.96 -5.46
CA LEU A 126 20.69 -8.15 -5.04
C LEU A 126 22.12 -7.72 -4.71
N ASP A 127 22.56 -7.98 -3.47
CA ASP A 127 23.90 -7.63 -2.98
C ASP A 127 24.31 -6.16 -3.19
N GLY A 128 23.31 -5.25 -3.23
CA GLY A 128 23.51 -3.82 -3.44
C GLY A 128 23.32 -3.35 -4.89
N ASP A 129 23.35 -4.26 -5.85
CA ASP A 129 23.18 -3.97 -7.27
C ASP A 129 21.71 -4.04 -7.70
N LEU A 130 21.32 -3.12 -8.59
CA LEU A 130 19.97 -3.09 -9.17
C LEU A 130 19.93 -3.91 -10.46
N ILE A 131 19.18 -5.02 -10.43
CA ILE A 131 19.09 -5.99 -11.52
C ILE A 131 17.63 -6.08 -12.01
N PRO A 132 17.35 -5.85 -13.30
CA PRO A 132 16.00 -6.00 -13.85
C PRO A 132 15.57 -7.48 -13.87
N ILE A 133 14.30 -7.74 -13.51
CA ILE A 133 13.64 -9.04 -13.71
C ILE A 133 13.08 -9.03 -15.14
N GLY A 134 13.77 -9.71 -16.05
CA GLY A 134 13.38 -9.78 -17.45
C GLY A 134 13.53 -8.45 -18.18
N ASN A 135 12.83 -8.32 -19.31
CA ASN A 135 12.95 -7.19 -20.23
C ASN A 135 11.63 -6.42 -20.42
N ASP A 136 10.56 -6.85 -19.76
CA ASP A 136 9.24 -6.25 -19.94
C ASP A 136 9.17 -4.89 -19.23
N ILE A 137 9.05 -3.83 -20.03
CA ILE A 137 8.93 -2.46 -19.52
C ILE A 137 7.49 -2.25 -19.07
N LEU A 138 7.31 -1.94 -17.78
CA LEU A 138 5.99 -1.68 -17.22
C LEU A 138 5.40 -0.39 -17.78
N THR A 139 4.16 -0.43 -18.24
CA THR A 139 3.39 0.79 -18.52
C THR A 139 2.91 1.44 -17.20
N PRO A 140 2.52 2.72 -17.21
CA PRO A 140 1.93 3.36 -16.03
C PRO A 140 0.68 2.66 -15.49
N GLU A 141 -0.10 2.03 -16.36
CA GLU A 141 -1.28 1.26 -15.98
C GLU A 141 -0.88 -0.04 -15.27
N GLN A 142 0.12 -0.75 -15.80
CA GLN A 142 0.64 -1.98 -15.20
C GLN A 142 1.32 -1.71 -13.85
N SER A 143 2.12 -0.64 -13.74
CA SER A 143 2.73 -0.27 -12.46
C SER A 143 1.65 0.10 -11.43
N ARG A 144 0.64 0.87 -11.82
CA ARG A 144 -0.52 1.17 -10.98
C ARG A 144 -1.21 -0.10 -10.50
N TYR A 145 -1.54 -1.02 -11.40
CA TYR A 145 -2.20 -2.28 -11.07
C TYR A 145 -1.41 -3.09 -10.03
N LEU A 146 -0.10 -3.27 -10.25
CA LEU A 146 0.78 -4.01 -9.33
C LEU A 146 0.85 -3.34 -7.95
N VAL A 147 1.00 -2.02 -7.90
CA VAL A 147 1.06 -1.26 -6.65
C VAL A 147 -0.27 -1.33 -5.89
N LEU A 148 -1.40 -1.08 -6.56
CA LEU A 148 -2.72 -1.05 -5.91
C LEU A 148 -3.15 -2.43 -5.41
N THR A 149 -2.75 -3.51 -6.10
CA THR A 149 -3.02 -4.89 -5.65
C THR A 149 -2.43 -5.17 -4.27
N SER A 150 -1.31 -4.52 -3.94
CA SER A 150 -0.67 -4.67 -2.62
C SER A 150 -1.22 -3.77 -1.52
N LEU A 151 -2.23 -2.94 -1.81
CA LEU A 151 -2.79 -1.96 -0.87
C LEU A 151 -4.28 -2.19 -0.62
N PRO A 152 -4.73 -2.24 0.65
CA PRO A 152 -6.15 -2.20 0.97
C PRO A 152 -6.75 -0.83 0.60
N LEU A 153 -8.05 -0.80 0.30
CA LEU A 153 -8.75 0.41 -0.18
C LEU A 153 -8.50 1.65 0.70
N VAL A 154 -8.53 1.50 2.02
CA VAL A 154 -8.22 2.58 2.98
C VAL A 154 -6.83 3.19 2.76
N LYS A 155 -5.84 2.34 2.44
CA LYS A 155 -4.47 2.78 2.16
C LYS A 155 -4.34 3.39 0.77
N ARG A 156 -5.13 2.94 -0.22
CA ARG A 156 -5.22 3.57 -1.54
C ARG A 156 -5.71 5.01 -1.41
N HIS A 157 -6.76 5.27 -0.64
CA HIS A 157 -7.21 6.65 -0.38
C HIS A 157 -6.14 7.50 0.30
N ARG A 158 -5.42 6.94 1.27
CA ARG A 158 -4.30 7.65 1.91
C ARG A 158 -3.19 7.98 0.91
N LEU A 159 -2.87 7.05 0.01
CA LEU A 159 -1.91 7.26 -1.07
C LEU A 159 -2.35 8.40 -2.01
N LEU A 160 -3.65 8.50 -2.35
CA LEU A 160 -4.17 9.61 -3.15
C LEU A 160 -4.04 10.96 -2.45
N GLN A 161 -4.36 11.01 -1.16
CA GLN A 161 -4.32 12.25 -0.38
C GLN A 161 -2.90 12.71 -0.05
N ARG A 162 -2.03 11.78 0.36
CA ARG A 162 -0.69 12.08 0.87
C ARG A 162 0.42 11.86 -0.15
N ARG A 163 0.11 11.26 -1.30
CA ARG A 163 1.07 10.89 -2.37
C ARG A 163 2.11 9.84 -1.96
N GLU A 164 2.01 9.31 -0.74
CA GLU A 164 2.81 8.21 -0.24
C GLU A 164 2.06 7.40 0.83
N VAL A 165 2.39 6.13 0.97
CA VAL A 165 1.89 5.27 2.05
C VAL A 165 2.85 4.13 2.36
N ASP A 166 3.06 3.90 3.65
CA ASP A 166 3.69 2.69 4.18
C ASP A 166 2.65 1.63 4.55
N HIS A 167 2.93 0.39 4.16
CA HIS A 167 2.12 -0.79 4.47
C HIS A 167 3.00 -2.04 4.63
N ALA A 168 2.51 -3.03 5.36
CA ALA A 168 3.14 -4.35 5.42
C ALA A 168 2.37 -5.28 4.49
N TYR A 169 3.09 -6.00 3.63
CA TYR A 169 2.52 -6.97 2.69
C TYR A 169 3.14 -8.34 2.97
N VAL A 170 2.40 -9.42 2.72
CA VAL A 170 2.87 -10.80 2.97
C VAL A 170 2.72 -11.59 1.68
N CYS A 171 3.80 -12.26 1.26
CA CYS A 171 3.80 -13.16 0.11
C CYS A 171 4.43 -14.49 0.55
N GLY A 172 3.64 -15.56 0.57
CA GLY A 172 4.02 -16.81 1.23
C GLY A 172 4.28 -16.57 2.73
N ASP A 173 5.43 -17.03 3.23
CA ASP A 173 5.85 -16.87 4.63
C ASP A 173 6.75 -15.65 4.87
N VAL A 174 6.95 -14.80 3.84
CA VAL A 174 7.86 -13.65 3.91
C VAL A 174 7.07 -12.36 4.00
N ARG A 175 7.45 -11.53 4.99
CA ARG A 175 6.88 -10.19 5.18
C ARG A 175 7.70 -9.16 4.40
N PHE A 176 7.00 -8.28 3.71
CA PHE A 176 7.56 -7.13 3.02
C PHE A 176 7.11 -5.84 3.68
N ARG A 177 8.03 -4.88 3.81
CA ARG A 177 7.69 -3.48 4.05
C ARG A 177 7.53 -2.81 2.70
N LEU A 178 6.30 -2.47 2.36
CA LEU A 178 5.93 -1.73 1.17
C LEU A 178 5.94 -0.24 1.48
N ASN A 179 6.62 0.52 0.62
CA ASN A 179 6.44 1.96 0.47
C ASN A 179 5.92 2.23 -0.95
N ALA A 180 4.68 2.72 -1.06
CA ALA A 180 4.07 3.11 -2.33
C ALA A 180 4.00 4.64 -2.39
N PHE A 181 4.30 5.23 -3.54
CA PHE A 181 4.39 6.67 -3.71
C PHE A 181 4.08 7.12 -5.14
N LEU A 182 3.77 8.41 -5.30
CA LEU A 182 3.53 9.04 -6.59
C LEU A 182 4.82 9.70 -7.10
N GLU A 183 5.33 9.23 -8.24
CA GLU A 183 6.49 9.79 -8.92
C GLU A 183 6.09 10.30 -10.30
N ARG A 184 6.29 11.60 -10.55
CA ARG A 184 5.94 12.24 -11.85
C ARG A 184 4.49 11.98 -12.31
N GLY A 185 3.55 11.85 -11.36
CA GLY A 185 2.14 11.61 -11.65
C GLY A 185 1.76 10.13 -11.83
N HIS A 186 2.69 9.20 -11.61
CA HIS A 186 2.46 7.77 -11.74
C HIS A 186 2.78 7.02 -10.44
N LEU A 187 2.13 5.89 -10.21
CA LEU A 187 2.38 5.07 -9.02
C LEU A 187 3.63 4.21 -9.18
N SER A 188 4.47 4.29 -8.17
CA SER A 188 5.66 3.47 -7.95
C SER A 188 5.63 2.86 -6.56
N ALA A 189 6.37 1.78 -6.36
CA ALA A 189 6.54 1.16 -5.05
C ALA A 189 7.93 0.53 -4.89
N ALA A 190 8.36 0.47 -3.63
CA ALA A 190 9.47 -0.34 -3.19
C ALA A 190 8.98 -1.35 -2.13
N TYR A 191 9.26 -2.63 -2.36
CA TYR A 191 8.97 -3.73 -1.43
C TYR A 191 10.29 -4.20 -0.84
N ARG A 192 10.50 -3.99 0.45
CA ARG A 192 11.70 -4.46 1.15
C ARG A 192 11.40 -5.74 1.91
N THR A 193 12.21 -6.77 1.71
CA THR A 193 12.12 -8.00 2.48
C THR A 193 12.41 -7.72 3.95
N VAL A 194 11.54 -8.18 4.84
CA VAL A 194 11.77 -8.15 6.28
C VAL A 194 12.13 -9.56 6.71
N SER A 195 13.37 -9.75 7.16
CA SER A 195 13.81 -11.04 7.71
C SER A 195 12.90 -11.44 8.87
N SER A 196 12.30 -12.62 8.78
CA SER A 196 11.56 -13.28 9.86
C SER A 196 12.51 -13.90 10.88
N GLU A 197 13.69 -14.33 10.44
CA GLU A 197 14.75 -14.82 11.33
C GLU A 197 15.49 -13.64 11.94
N ILE A 198 15.42 -13.55 13.26
CA ILE A 198 16.25 -12.65 14.07
C ILE A 198 17.57 -13.38 14.32
N PRO A 199 18.72 -12.88 13.82
CA PRO A 199 19.98 -13.56 14.04
C PRO A 199 20.37 -13.47 15.52
N GLY A 200 20.82 -14.58 16.09
CA GLY A 200 21.30 -14.60 17.47
C GLY A 200 22.56 -13.75 17.67
N PHE A 201 22.91 -13.42 18.92
CA PHE A 201 24.08 -12.60 19.26
C PHE A 201 25.37 -13.08 18.59
N ALA A 202 25.62 -14.40 18.62
CA ALA A 202 26.80 -15.00 18.01
C ALA A 202 26.85 -14.83 16.48
N GLN A 203 25.70 -14.93 15.80
CA GLN A 203 25.60 -14.76 14.35
C GLN A 203 25.82 -13.30 13.92
N LEU A 204 25.43 -12.33 14.77
CA LEU A 204 25.69 -10.91 14.55
C LEU A 204 27.13 -10.50 14.89
N GLY A 205 27.95 -11.41 15.42
CA GLY A 205 29.29 -11.09 15.93
C GLY A 205 29.25 -10.11 17.12
N LEU A 206 28.12 -10.05 17.82
CA LEU A 206 27.95 -9.17 18.96
C LEU A 206 28.72 -9.73 20.16
N PRO A 207 29.46 -8.91 20.92
CA PRO A 207 30.14 -9.38 22.12
C PRO A 207 29.11 -9.87 23.15
N SER A 208 29.38 -11.00 23.81
CA SER A 208 28.51 -11.59 24.83
C SER A 208 28.21 -10.65 26.01
N VAL A 209 29.00 -9.59 26.21
CA VAL A 209 28.70 -8.56 27.22
C VAL A 209 27.35 -7.87 26.97
N LEU A 210 26.87 -7.85 25.72
CA LEU A 210 25.57 -7.24 25.38
C LEU A 210 24.38 -8.08 25.84
N GLU A 211 24.54 -9.39 26.10
CA GLU A 211 23.50 -10.22 26.71
C GLU A 211 23.15 -9.73 28.12
N ARG A 212 24.11 -9.14 28.84
CA ARG A 212 23.89 -8.53 30.16
C ARG A 212 22.90 -7.37 30.11
N LEU A 213 22.79 -6.68 28.97
CA LEU A 213 21.82 -5.61 28.79
C LEU A 213 20.38 -6.14 28.75
N GLY A 214 20.18 -7.36 28.25
CA GLY A 214 18.88 -8.04 28.28
C GLY A 214 18.49 -8.57 29.67
N GLN A 215 19.45 -8.67 30.60
CA GLN A 215 19.23 -9.10 31.98
C GLN A 215 18.97 -7.93 32.94
N LEU A 216 18.95 -6.69 32.45
CA LEU A 216 18.62 -5.52 33.27
C LEU A 216 17.12 -5.52 33.59
N ASN A 217 16.78 -5.47 34.88
CA ASN A 217 15.39 -5.41 35.32
C ASN A 217 14.74 -4.05 35.00
N ASP A 218 15.53 -2.96 35.07
CA ASP A 218 15.09 -1.58 34.82
C ASP A 218 16.24 -0.75 34.25
N GLY A 219 15.93 0.23 33.40
CA GLY A 219 16.91 1.16 32.83
C GLY A 219 16.57 1.60 31.41
N LEU A 220 17.35 2.54 30.86
CA LEU A 220 17.23 2.99 29.47
C LEU A 220 18.45 2.53 28.67
N VAL A 221 18.22 1.72 27.65
CA VAL A 221 19.25 1.28 26.70
C VAL A 221 19.07 2.00 25.37
N LEU A 222 20.13 2.65 24.88
CA LEU A 222 20.14 3.43 23.64
C LEU A 222 21.04 2.77 22.60
N VAL A 223 20.45 2.28 21.51
CA VAL A 223 21.19 1.72 20.37
C VAL A 223 21.27 2.79 19.27
N THR A 224 22.46 3.30 19.01
CA THR A 224 22.68 4.44 18.10
C THR A 224 23.61 4.10 16.94
N GLY A 225 23.64 4.94 15.90
CA GLY A 225 24.43 4.73 14.68
C GLY A 225 23.74 5.21 13.39
N PRO A 226 24.46 5.37 12.26
CA PRO A 226 23.93 5.87 10.99
C PRO A 226 22.93 4.90 10.33
N ALA A 227 22.16 5.36 9.34
CA ALA A 227 21.21 4.50 8.62
C ALA A 227 21.93 3.27 8.01
N GLY A 228 21.33 2.08 8.14
CA GLY A 228 21.92 0.82 7.66
C GLY A 228 22.95 0.17 8.59
N SER A 229 23.32 0.78 9.73
CA SER A 229 24.34 0.23 10.65
C SER A 229 23.90 -0.96 11.51
N GLY A 230 22.78 -1.63 11.18
CA GLY A 230 22.31 -2.80 11.94
C GLY A 230 21.58 -2.52 13.26
N LYS A 231 21.32 -1.26 13.65
CA LYS A 231 20.63 -0.92 14.93
C LYS A 231 19.35 -1.72 15.18
N SER A 232 18.45 -1.76 14.21
CA SER A 232 17.18 -2.47 14.33
C SER A 232 17.39 -3.97 14.47
N THR A 233 18.40 -4.53 13.80
CA THR A 233 18.78 -5.94 13.89
C THR A 233 19.37 -6.27 15.26
N THR A 234 20.26 -5.43 15.79
CA THR A 234 20.83 -5.57 17.14
C THR A 234 19.74 -5.47 18.21
N LEU A 235 18.82 -4.52 18.07
CA LEU A 235 17.71 -4.35 19.01
C LEU A 235 16.73 -5.53 18.93
N ALA A 236 16.44 -6.04 17.72
CA ALA A 236 15.63 -7.23 17.54
C ALA A 236 16.25 -8.45 18.22
N ALA A 237 17.57 -8.68 18.08
CA ALA A 237 18.27 -9.78 18.75
C ALA A 237 18.26 -9.65 20.28
N LEU A 238 18.36 -8.42 20.81
CA LEU A 238 18.24 -8.18 22.24
C LEU A 238 16.83 -8.52 22.75
N LEU A 239 15.78 -8.08 22.04
CA LEU A 239 14.40 -8.38 22.39
C LEU A 239 14.09 -9.87 22.30
N ASP A 240 14.62 -10.55 21.28
CA ASP A 240 14.46 -12.00 21.10
C ASP A 240 15.10 -12.81 22.22
N PHE A 241 16.25 -12.37 22.75
CA PHE A 241 16.89 -12.99 23.92
C PHE A 241 16.17 -12.75 25.25
N ILE A 242 15.40 -11.66 25.35
CA ILE A 242 14.57 -11.37 26.54
C ILE A 242 13.29 -12.22 26.53
N ASN A 243 12.74 -12.50 25.35
CA ASN A 243 11.53 -13.31 25.16
C ASN A 243 11.77 -14.80 25.46
#